data_AF-A0A8T3C3V6-F1
#
_entry.id   AF-A0A8T3C3V6-F1
#
_cell.length_a   1.000
_cell.length_b   1.000
_cell.length_c   1.000
_cell.angle_alpha   90.00
_cell.angle_beta   90.00
_cell.angle_gamma   90.00
#
_symmetry.space_group_name_H-M   'P 1'
#
loop_
_entity.id
_entity.type
_entity.pdbx_description
1 polymer ?
#
loop_
_entity_poly.entity_id
_entity_poly.type
_entity_poly.pdbx_seq_one_letter_code
_entity_poly.pdbx_strand_id
1 'polypeptide(L)'
;MPMAKRLLKFENVWTSYPASAAVVRNAWSKNATGSVSQILNHKLNRTLKALFFWSRSKLKILNQLKENLKKEILVLQTSESENGGLSADEFWVLKTKINELNATLARLNTWWRQRTKVKWMNEGDCNSRFF
;
A
#
# COMPACT_ATOMS: atom_id res chain seq x y z
N MET A 1 7.59 -3.30 -31.16
CA MET A 1 6.25 -2.94 -30.63
C MET A 1 6.46 -2.13 -29.35
N PRO A 2 6.09 -0.83 -29.28
CA PRO A 2 6.39 -0.01 -28.11
C PRO A 2 5.51 -0.47 -26.94
N MET A 3 6.11 -0.86 -25.81
CA MET A 3 5.36 -1.10 -24.58
C MET A 3 4.68 0.20 -24.18
N ALA A 4 3.35 0.22 -24.15
CA ALA A 4 2.58 1.36 -23.68
C ALA A 4 3.11 1.80 -22.30
N LYS A 5 3.64 3.02 -22.22
CA LYS A 5 4.12 3.62 -20.96
C LYS A 5 2.95 3.59 -19.99
N ARG A 6 3.04 2.78 -18.92
CA ARG A 6 1.94 2.61 -17.97
C ARG A 6 1.55 3.98 -17.43
N LEU A 7 0.38 4.47 -17.83
CA LEU A 7 -0.13 5.74 -17.35
C LEU A 7 -0.37 5.61 -15.85
N LEU A 8 0.28 6.46 -15.06
CA LEU A 8 -0.04 6.55 -13.65
C LEU A 8 -1.43 7.17 -13.54
N LYS A 9 -2.30 6.53 -12.77
CA LYS A 9 -3.64 7.01 -12.48
C LYS A 9 -3.74 7.27 -10.99
N PHE A 10 -4.59 8.23 -10.65
CA PHE A 10 -4.94 8.45 -9.26
C PHE A 10 -5.64 7.23 -8.68
N GLU A 11 -5.37 6.92 -7.41
CA GLU A 11 -6.04 5.83 -6.72
C GLU A 11 -6.73 6.36 -5.46
N ASN A 12 -8.04 6.10 -5.33
CA ASN A 12 -8.83 6.57 -4.19
C ASN A 12 -8.28 6.09 -2.85
N VAL A 13 -7.57 4.96 -2.81
CA VAL A 13 -6.91 4.47 -1.59
C VAL A 13 -5.96 5.52 -0.98
N TRP A 14 -5.36 6.40 -1.78
CA TRP A 14 -4.47 7.44 -1.27
C TRP A 14 -5.18 8.45 -0.38
N THR A 15 -6.47 8.73 -0.58
CA THR A 15 -7.23 9.68 0.26
C THR A 15 -7.54 9.11 1.64
N SER A 16 -7.56 7.79 1.79
CA SER A 16 -7.80 7.14 3.08
C SER A 16 -6.64 7.29 4.06
N TYR A 17 -5.47 7.73 3.60
CA TYR A 17 -4.30 7.94 4.43
C TYR A 17 -4.03 9.43 4.65
N PRO A 18 -4.17 9.98 5.87
CA PRO A 18 -3.85 11.38 6.14
C PRO A 18 -2.42 11.78 5.73
N ALA A 19 -1.48 10.84 5.82
CA ALA A 19 -0.10 11.05 5.41
C ALA A 19 0.08 11.36 3.91
N SER A 20 -0.88 11.01 3.04
CA SER A 20 -0.82 11.35 1.61
C SER A 20 -0.86 12.85 1.38
N ALA A 21 -1.53 13.62 2.25
CA ALA A 21 -1.60 15.07 2.16
C ALA A 21 -0.21 15.73 2.30
N ALA A 22 0.64 15.17 3.17
CA ALA A 22 2.02 15.62 3.32
C ALA A 22 2.85 15.32 2.06
N VAL A 23 2.65 14.15 1.43
CA VAL A 23 3.32 13.80 0.16
C VAL A 23 2.91 14.76 -0.95
N VAL A 24 1.62 15.09 -1.05
CA VAL A 24 1.10 16.07 -2.01
C VAL A 24 1.73 17.43 -1.78
N ARG A 25 1.67 17.95 -0.55
CA ARG A 25 2.23 19.27 -0.18
C ARG A 25 3.70 19.37 -0.55
N ASN A 26 4.50 18.36 -0.19
CA ASN A 26 5.93 18.32 -0.44
C ASN A 26 6.28 18.20 -1.93
N ALA A 27 5.48 17.46 -2.71
CA ALA A 27 5.68 17.35 -4.15
C ALA A 27 5.21 18.59 -4.91
N TRP A 28 4.16 19.26 -4.41
CA TRP A 28 3.55 20.43 -5.05
C TRP A 28 4.33 21.72 -4.83
N SER A 29 4.94 21.88 -3.65
CA SER A 29 5.70 23.08 -3.26
C SER A 29 6.95 23.31 -4.11
N LYS A 30 7.50 22.26 -4.72
CA LYS A 30 8.68 22.38 -5.59
C LYS A 30 8.37 23.26 -6.80
N ASN A 31 9.29 24.15 -7.16
CA ASN A 31 9.15 25.01 -8.33
C ASN A 31 9.15 24.20 -9.63
N ALA A 32 8.59 24.81 -10.68
CA ALA A 32 8.61 24.31 -12.06
C ALA A 32 8.66 25.53 -12.99
N THR A 33 9.25 25.36 -14.16
CA THR A 33 9.46 26.41 -15.16
C THR A 33 8.69 26.10 -16.43
N GLY A 34 8.52 27.11 -17.29
CA GLY A 34 7.79 27.02 -18.56
C GLY A 34 6.52 27.88 -18.55
N SER A 35 5.67 27.67 -19.55
CA SER A 35 4.35 28.30 -19.61
C SER A 35 3.48 27.83 -18.43
N VAL A 36 2.41 28.57 -18.12
CA VAL A 36 1.47 28.23 -17.05
C VAL A 36 0.96 26.78 -17.17
N SER A 37 0.65 26.35 -18.40
CA SER A 37 0.21 24.97 -18.68
C SER A 37 1.32 23.95 -18.41
N GLN A 38 2.57 24.24 -18.80
CA GLN A 38 3.72 23.37 -18.54
C GLN A 38 4.01 23.25 -17.04
N ILE A 39 3.99 24.36 -16.31
CA ILE A 39 4.18 24.40 -14.86
C ILE A 39 3.14 23.51 -14.18
N LEU A 40 1.86 23.67 -14.52
CA LEU A 40 0.77 22.87 -13.96
C LEU A 40 0.98 21.37 -14.26
N ASN A 41 1.27 21.03 -15.52
CA ASN A 41 1.50 19.65 -15.95
C ASN A 41 2.68 19.01 -15.20
N HIS A 42 3.80 19.73 -15.06
CA HIS A 42 4.96 19.25 -14.29
C HIS A 42 4.63 19.01 -12.83
N LYS A 43 3.91 19.93 -12.18
CA LYS A 43 3.51 19.79 -10.77
C LYS A 43 2.57 18.60 -10.57
N LEU A 44 1.57 18.44 -11.43
CA LEU A 44 0.64 17.31 -11.39
C LEU A 44 1.36 15.98 -11.57
N ASN A 45 2.16 15.84 -12.63
CA ASN A 45 2.88 14.60 -12.92
C ASN A 45 3.87 14.21 -11.81
N ARG A 46 4.58 15.19 -11.25
CA ARG A 46 5.49 14.95 -10.13
C ARG A 46 4.75 14.50 -8.87
N THR A 47 3.64 15.14 -8.56
CA THR A 47 2.79 14.79 -7.41
C THR A 47 2.20 13.40 -7.55
N LEU A 48 1.72 13.06 -8.75
CA LEU A 48 1.18 11.75 -9.07
C LEU A 48 2.24 10.64 -8.93
N LYS A 49 3.45 10.88 -9.44
CA LYS A 49 4.59 9.96 -9.25
C LYS A 49 4.95 9.80 -7.78
N ALA A 50 5.01 10.89 -7.02
CA ALA A 50 5.34 10.86 -5.60
C ALA A 50 4.33 10.02 -4.80
N LEU A 51 3.03 10.21 -5.03
CA LEU A 51 1.98 9.41 -4.42
C LEU A 51 2.08 7.92 -4.80
N PHE A 52 2.30 7.63 -6.08
CA PHE A 52 2.44 6.27 -6.57
C PHE A 52 3.60 5.52 -5.89
N PHE A 53 4.79 6.12 -5.86
CA PHE A 53 5.96 5.48 -5.24
C PHE A 53 5.84 5.38 -3.72
N TRP A 54 5.30 6.41 -3.08
CA TRP A 54 5.01 6.39 -1.65
C TRP A 54 4.05 5.25 -1.29
N SER A 55 2.94 5.12 -2.01
CA SER A 55 1.96 4.07 -1.78
C SER A 55 2.53 2.68 -2.03
N ARG A 56 3.36 2.52 -3.06
CA ARG A 56 4.03 1.24 -3.35
C ARG A 56 5.06 0.88 -2.28
N SER A 57 5.78 1.86 -1.75
CA SER A 57 6.70 1.67 -0.63
C SER A 57 5.95 1.22 0.63
N LYS A 58 4.82 1.85 0.97
CA LYS A 58 3.96 1.44 2.08
C LYS A 58 3.48 0.00 1.93
N LEU A 59 3.03 -0.40 0.74
CA LEU A 59 2.63 -1.78 0.48
C LEU A 59 3.80 -2.76 0.66
N LYS A 60 5.01 -2.40 0.21
CA LYS A 60 6.21 -3.22 0.39
C LYS A 60 6.52 -3.43 1.88
N ILE A 61 6.48 -2.36 2.68
CA ILE A 61 6.71 -2.42 4.13
C ILE A 61 5.69 -3.33 4.81
N LEU A 62 4.39 -3.20 4.49
CA LEU A 62 3.36 -4.07 5.06
C LEU A 62 3.54 -5.54 4.69
N ASN A 63 3.93 -5.83 3.45
CA ASN A 63 4.24 -7.20 3.05
C ASN A 63 5.47 -7.76 3.77
N GLN A 64 6.52 -6.95 3.93
CA GLN A 64 7.70 -7.37 4.68
C GLN A 64 7.37 -7.66 6.15
N LEU A 65 6.57 -6.79 6.79
CA LEU A 65 6.11 -6.98 8.16
C LEU A 65 5.31 -8.29 8.29
N LYS A 66 4.40 -8.55 7.35
CA LYS A 66 3.62 -9.80 7.30
C LYS A 66 4.52 -11.03 7.21
N GLU A 67 5.55 -11.03 6.35
CA GLU A 67 6.47 -12.16 6.24
C GLU A 67 7.36 -12.32 7.49
N ASN A 68 7.82 -11.22 8.09
CA ASN A 68 8.60 -11.26 9.33
C ASN A 68 7.79 -11.84 10.50
N LEU A 69 6.56 -11.35 10.69
CA LEU A 69 5.66 -11.85 11.73
C LEU A 69 5.38 -13.34 11.57
N LYS A 70 5.15 -13.81 10.32
CA LYS A 70 4.98 -15.24 10.05
C LYS A 70 6.21 -16.06 10.46
N LYS A 71 7.41 -15.58 10.15
CA LYS A 71 8.67 -16.26 10.54
C LYS A 71 8.82 -16.32 12.05
N GLU A 72 8.58 -15.21 12.75
CA GLU A 72 8.71 -15.14 14.21
C GLU A 72 7.67 -16.02 14.92
N ILE A 73 6.43 -16.05 14.42
CA ILE A 73 5.38 -16.96 14.90
C ILE A 73 5.81 -18.41 14.68
N LEU A 74 6.33 -18.75 13.50
CA LEU A 74 6.78 -20.11 13.21
C LEU A 74 7.90 -20.54 14.15
N VAL A 75 8.88 -19.68 14.43
CA VAL A 75 9.96 -19.99 15.39
C VAL A 75 9.40 -20.32 16.78
N LEU A 76 8.44 -19.53 17.28
CA LEU A 76 7.82 -19.79 18.58
C LEU A 76 7.03 -21.10 18.59
N GLN A 77 6.29 -21.39 17.52
CA GLN A 77 5.52 -22.63 17.39
C GLN A 77 6.44 -23.87 17.28
N THR A 78 7.57 -23.75 16.59
CA THR A 78 8.58 -24.81 16.53
C THR A 78 9.19 -25.04 17.91
N SER A 79 9.55 -23.98 18.63
CA SER A 79 10.09 -24.09 20.00
C SER A 79 9.07 -24.72 20.96
N GLU A 80 7.78 -24.39 20.85
CA GLU A 80 6.71 -25.02 21.62
C GLU A 80 6.65 -26.53 21.37
N SER A 81 6.72 -26.93 20.09
CA SER A 81 6.69 -28.34 19.69
C SER A 81 7.91 -29.12 20.17
N GLU A 82 9.09 -28.50 20.21
CA GLU A 82 10.34 -29.14 20.64
C GLU A 82 10.44 -29.24 22.16
N ASN A 83 10.00 -28.20 22.88
CA ASN A 83 10.14 -28.11 24.35
C ASN A 83 8.91 -28.65 25.11
N GLY A 84 7.85 -29.04 24.40
CA GLY A 84 6.61 -29.57 25.00
C GLY A 84 5.71 -28.48 25.61
N GLY A 85 5.92 -27.21 25.28
CA GLY A 85 5.14 -26.09 25.77
C GLY A 85 5.87 -24.75 25.67
N LEU A 86 5.13 -23.65 25.83
CA LEU A 86 5.66 -22.29 25.95
C LEU A 86 5.64 -21.83 27.40
N SER A 87 6.62 -21.01 27.77
CA SER A 87 6.53 -20.19 28.98
C SER A 87 5.39 -19.16 28.86
N ALA A 88 4.94 -18.61 29.99
CA ALA A 88 3.90 -17.59 30.01
C ALA A 88 4.29 -16.35 29.17
N ASP A 89 5.57 -15.97 29.21
CA ASP A 89 6.08 -14.83 28.44
C ASP A 89 6.09 -15.12 26.94
N GLU A 90 6.56 -16.30 26.53
CA GLU A 90 6.55 -16.70 25.11
C GLU A 90 5.13 -16.82 24.56
N PHE A 91 4.19 -17.32 25.36
CA PHE A 91 2.77 -17.36 25.00
C PHE A 91 2.21 -15.95 24.76
N TRP A 92 2.54 -14.99 25.64
CA TRP A 92 2.16 -13.59 25.46
C TRP A 92 2.78 -12.99 24.20
N VAL A 93 4.06 -13.27 23.93
CA VAL A 93 4.75 -12.84 22.72
C VAL A 93 4.10 -13.43 21.47
N LEU A 94 3.75 -14.72 21.48
CA LEU A 94 3.05 -15.37 20.37
C LEU A 94 1.70 -14.70 20.09
N LYS A 95 0.90 -14.49 21.14
CA LYS A 95 -0.42 -13.85 21.04
C LYS A 95 -0.34 -12.43 20.48
N THR A 96 0.63 -11.63 20.94
CA THR A 96 0.85 -10.26 20.44
C THR A 96 1.24 -10.26 18.97
N LYS A 97 2.15 -11.14 18.54
CA LYS A 97 2.55 -11.28 17.13
C LYS A 97 1.40 -11.73 16.23
N ILE A 98 0.56 -12.66 16.68
CA ILE A 98 -0.64 -13.09 15.94
C ILE A 98 -1.60 -11.91 15.75
N ASN A 99 -1.84 -11.13 16.82
CA ASN A 99 -2.69 -9.94 16.74
C ASN A 99 -2.14 -8.90 15.75
N GLU A 100 -0.82 -8.66 15.78
CA GLU A 100 -0.18 -7.75 14.83
C GLU A 100 -0.24 -8.25 13.39
N LEU A 101 -0.10 -9.57 13.17
CA LEU A 101 -0.25 -10.19 11.86
C LEU A 101 -1.67 -9.99 11.34
N ASN A 102 -2.69 -10.24 12.17
CA ASN A 102 -4.09 -10.03 11.82
C ASN A 102 -4.38 -8.57 11.46
N ALA A 103 -3.88 -7.62 12.26
CA ALA A 103 -4.01 -6.20 11.95
C ALA A 103 -3.31 -5.83 10.63
N THR A 104 -2.14 -6.40 10.37
CA THR A 104 -1.39 -6.19 9.12
C THR A 104 -2.13 -6.75 7.90
N LEU A 105 -2.71 -7.94 8.02
CA LEU A 105 -3.53 -8.56 6.98
C LEU A 105 -4.81 -7.75 6.73
N ALA A 106 -5.48 -7.24 7.77
CA ALA A 106 -6.66 -6.38 7.61
C ALA A 106 -6.35 -5.09 6.84
N ARG A 107 -5.19 -4.47 7.12
CA ARG A 107 -4.70 -3.30 6.38
C ARG A 107 -4.44 -3.63 4.91
N LEU A 108 -3.75 -4.75 4.63
CA LEU A 108 -3.49 -5.22 3.27
C LEU A 108 -4.80 -5.52 2.52
N ASN A 109 -5.75 -6.21 3.15
CA ASN A 109 -7.04 -6.52 2.56
C ASN A 109 -7.85 -5.27 2.22
N THR A 110 -7.90 -4.29 3.12
CA THR A 110 -8.53 -2.99 2.84
C THR A 110 -7.90 -2.32 1.63
N TRP A 111 -6.57 -2.32 1.55
CA TRP A 111 -5.82 -1.73 0.45
C TRP A 111 -6.13 -2.42 -0.89
N TRP A 112 -6.14 -3.76 -0.92
CA TRP A 112 -6.51 -4.53 -2.11
C TRP A 112 -7.96 -4.33 -2.52
N ARG A 113 -8.91 -4.35 -1.57
CA ARG A 113 -10.34 -4.17 -1.83
C ARG A 113 -10.64 -2.81 -2.46
N GLN A 114 -10.01 -1.74 -1.97
CA GLN A 114 -10.19 -0.41 -2.57
C GLN A 114 -9.63 -0.36 -3.98
N ARG A 115 -8.48 -0.98 -4.22
CA ARG A 115 -7.85 -1.03 -5.55
C ARG A 115 -8.62 -1.89 -6.55
N THR A 116 -9.19 -3.01 -6.11
CA THR A 116 -10.06 -3.85 -6.95
C THR A 116 -11.39 -3.16 -7.23
N LYS A 117 -12.03 -2.50 -6.24
CA LYS A 117 -13.25 -1.72 -6.48
C LYS A 117 -13.03 -0.62 -7.51
N VAL A 118 -11.90 0.09 -7.45
CA VAL A 118 -11.53 1.09 -8.47
C VAL A 118 -11.33 0.42 -9.84
N LYS A 119 -10.67 -0.74 -9.89
CA LYS A 119 -10.49 -1.50 -11.13
C LYS A 119 -11.85 -1.90 -11.73
N TRP A 120 -12.76 -2.45 -10.93
CA TRP A 120 -14.10 -2.85 -11.35
C TRP A 120 -14.94 -1.67 -11.81
N MET A 121 -14.90 -0.53 -11.11
CA MET A 121 -15.62 0.67 -11.53
C MET A 121 -15.09 1.20 -12.88
N ASN A 122 -13.77 1.18 -13.08
CA ASN A 122 -13.16 1.57 -14.35
C ASN A 122 -13.40 0.54 -15.49
N GLU A 123 -13.51 -0.75 -15.19
CA GLU A 123 -13.84 -1.79 -16.18
C GLU A 123 -15.35 -1.81 -16.52
N GLY A 124 -16.22 -1.59 -15.54
CA GLY A 124 -17.66 -1.44 -15.76
C GLY A 124 -18.02 -0.20 -16.58
N ASP A 125 -17.29 0.91 -16.38
CA ASP A 125 -17.43 2.15 -17.17
C ASP A 125 -16.83 2.02 -18.58
N CYS A 126 -15.92 1.06 -18.82
CA CYS A 126 -15.52 0.69 -20.19
C CYS A 126 -16.56 -0.18 -20.90
N ASN A 127 -17.48 -0.81 -20.17
CA ASN A 127 -18.53 -1.68 -20.72
C ASN A 127 -19.82 -0.91 -21.08
N SER A 128 -19.91 0.38 -20.75
CA SER A 128 -21.00 1.27 -21.18
C SER A 128 -20.83 1.78 -22.62
N ARG A 129 -19.71 1.44 -23.30
CA ARG A 129 -19.48 1.78 -24.71
C ARG A 129 -20.25 0.90 -25.72
N PHE A 130 -21.06 -0.03 -25.23
CA PHE A 130 -21.89 -0.94 -26.03
C PHE A 130 -23.40 -0.64 -25.97
N PHE A 131 -23.80 0.50 -25.38
CA PHE A 131 -25.15 1.03 -25.49
C PHE A 131 -25.12 2.44 -26.06
#